data_AF-A0A7W5VE27-F1
#
_entry.id   AF-A0A7W5VE27-F1
#
_cell.length_a   1.000
_cell.length_b   1.000
_cell.length_c   1.000
_cell.angle_alpha   90.00
_cell.angle_beta   90.00
_cell.angle_gamma   90.00
#
_symmetry.space_group_name_H-M   'P 1'
#
loop_
_entity.id
_entity.type
_entity.pdbx_description
1 polymer ?
#
loop_
_entity_poly.entity_id
_entity_poly.type
_entity_poly.pdbx_seq_one_letter_code
_entity_poly.pdbx_strand_id
1 'polypeptide(L)'
;MRKTMAVGLAALIAMYFLGGMSARHETFPWPQLSAMRKMVGGEKATAPSRYTFDDKERLIGDESKTLVTCPAQTDRTAVLLILGQSNAANDSGQRYKSNYGARVINAFDKRCFIAASPLLGSTDTKGEYWTLLGNNLIASGQNDSVILAPLAYSGSEVARWAKGGDLNPMLVDTLKQLQDSGYRITNVLWMQGEADLVIGTTAEAYQNRFMSMVDTLRQYGVEAPVYISIASKCLEPSNGGFKEHIPDNAIVRAQLALSRSGPGIREGVNSDALLDGEDRYDDCHIGGTGAEKLSRAWLNLLRGDGRLETSR
;
A
#
# COMPACT_ATOMS: atom_id res chain seq x y z
N MET A 1 31.37 -1.68 57.71
CA MET A 1 30.17 -1.07 57.06
C MET A 1 30.39 -0.71 55.59
N ARG A 2 31.40 0.10 55.22
CA ARG A 2 31.62 0.45 53.79
C ARG A 2 31.90 -0.75 52.86
N LYS A 3 32.72 -1.71 53.29
CA LYS A 3 33.02 -2.92 52.50
C LYS A 3 31.82 -3.85 52.32
N THR A 4 30.99 -4.02 53.35
CA THR A 4 29.77 -4.84 53.28
C THR A 4 28.71 -4.22 52.39
N MET A 5 28.58 -2.88 52.39
CA MET A 5 27.68 -2.18 51.46
C MET A 5 28.15 -2.26 50.00
N ALA A 6 29.45 -2.17 49.74
CA ALA A 6 30.00 -2.30 48.39
C ALA A 6 29.78 -3.71 47.80
N VAL A 7 29.96 -4.75 48.63
CA VAL A 7 29.69 -6.14 48.22
C VAL A 7 28.20 -6.35 47.95
N GLY A 8 27.32 -5.80 48.79
CA GLY A 8 25.86 -5.86 48.56
C GLY A 8 25.42 -5.17 47.28
N LEU A 9 25.98 -4.00 46.97
CA LEU A 9 25.67 -3.26 45.74
C LEU A 9 26.16 -4.00 44.49
N ALA A 10 27.37 -4.57 44.54
CA ALA A 10 27.90 -5.38 43.44
C ALA A 10 27.05 -6.64 43.17
N ALA A 11 26.57 -7.30 44.22
CA ALA A 11 25.67 -8.45 44.10
C ALA A 11 24.32 -8.08 43.44
N LEU A 12 23.73 -6.93 43.80
CA LEU A 12 22.50 -6.44 43.19
C LEU A 12 22.67 -6.14 41.69
N ILE A 13 23.77 -5.48 41.33
CA ILE A 13 24.10 -5.19 39.93
C ILE A 13 24.27 -6.50 39.14
N ALA A 14 25.04 -7.45 39.68
CA ALA A 14 25.23 -8.75 39.04
C ALA A 14 23.90 -9.50 38.84
N MET A 15 23.03 -9.53 39.84
CA MET A 15 21.70 -10.14 39.74
C MET A 15 20.81 -9.44 38.70
N TYR A 16 20.85 -8.11 38.61
CA TYR A 16 20.11 -7.35 37.61
C TYR A 16 20.58 -7.68 36.18
N PHE A 17 21.90 -7.71 35.96
CA PHE A 17 22.47 -8.09 34.66
C PHE A 17 22.19 -9.55 34.30
N LEU A 18 22.34 -10.48 35.26
CA LEU A 18 22.00 -11.89 35.08
C LEU A 18 20.51 -12.07 34.73
N GLY A 19 19.61 -11.33 35.39
CA GLY A 19 18.18 -11.32 35.08
C GLY A 19 17.89 -10.77 33.68
N GLY A 20 18.51 -9.66 33.29
CA GLY A 20 18.37 -9.09 31.95
C GLY A 20 18.90 -10.01 30.84
N MET A 21 20.03 -10.67 31.07
CA MET A 21 20.60 -11.66 30.15
C MET A 21 19.73 -12.92 30.08
N SER A 22 19.19 -13.37 31.21
CA SER A 22 18.26 -14.51 31.26
C SER A 22 16.97 -14.23 30.48
N ALA A 23 16.44 -13.01 30.57
CA ALA A 23 15.31 -12.57 29.76
C ALA A 23 15.63 -12.48 28.26
N ARG A 24 16.81 -11.94 27.91
CA ARG A 24 17.22 -11.77 26.51
C ARG A 24 17.52 -13.08 25.79
N HIS A 25 18.07 -14.07 26.50
CA HIS A 25 18.51 -15.34 25.91
C HIS A 25 17.61 -16.53 26.26
N GLU A 26 16.46 -16.28 26.88
CA GLU A 26 15.51 -17.30 27.33
C GLU A 26 16.16 -18.40 28.19
N THR A 27 17.18 -18.05 28.98
CA THR A 27 17.85 -19.01 29.84
C THR A 27 17.14 -19.12 31.18
N PHE A 28 17.28 -20.27 31.85
CA PHE A 28 16.72 -20.50 33.19
C PHE A 28 17.05 -19.32 34.15
N PRO A 29 16.09 -18.81 34.94
CA PRO A 29 14.72 -19.30 35.12
C PRO A 29 13.63 -18.52 34.31
N TRP A 30 14.01 -17.70 33.33
CA TRP A 30 13.06 -16.82 32.63
C TRP A 30 11.89 -17.57 31.94
N PRO A 31 12.09 -18.70 31.24
CA PRO A 31 11.00 -19.47 30.66
C PRO A 31 9.97 -19.93 31.70
N GLN A 32 10.43 -20.38 32.89
CA GLN A 32 9.54 -20.81 33.97
C GLN A 32 8.78 -19.63 34.58
N LEU A 33 9.46 -18.51 34.81
CA LEU A 33 8.85 -17.30 35.38
C LEU A 33 7.83 -16.66 34.43
N SER A 34 8.14 -16.63 33.13
CA SER A 34 7.21 -16.13 32.10
C SER A 34 5.99 -17.02 31.93
N ALA A 35 6.16 -18.35 31.97
CA ALA A 35 5.05 -19.30 31.96
C ALA A 35 4.15 -19.16 33.21
N MET A 36 4.75 -19.01 34.39
CA MET A 36 4.00 -18.73 35.64
C MET A 36 3.27 -17.38 35.56
N ARG A 37 3.89 -16.34 34.99
CA ARG A 37 3.24 -15.03 34.79
C ARG A 37 2.02 -15.15 33.88
N LYS A 38 2.09 -15.95 32.81
CA LYS A 38 0.93 -16.22 31.94
C LYS A 38 -0.17 -16.99 32.66
N MET A 39 0.18 -17.96 33.52
CA MET A 39 -0.80 -18.71 34.32
C MET A 39 -1.47 -17.90 35.43
N VAL A 40 -0.73 -17.03 36.13
CA VAL A 40 -1.23 -16.30 37.31
C VAL A 40 -1.82 -14.94 36.94
N GLY A 41 -1.31 -14.28 35.92
CA GLY A 41 -1.71 -12.92 35.55
C GLY A 41 -2.90 -12.82 34.59
N GLY A 42 -3.28 -13.94 33.94
CA GLY A 42 -4.08 -13.91 32.72
C GLY A 42 -3.34 -13.15 31.60
N GLU A 43 -3.59 -13.49 30.34
CA GLU A 43 -3.23 -12.55 29.28
C GLU A 43 -4.13 -11.33 29.45
N LYS A 44 -3.53 -10.19 29.85
CA LYS A 44 -4.23 -8.92 29.89
C LYS A 44 -4.76 -8.70 28.48
N ALA A 45 -6.08 -8.81 28.29
CA ALA A 45 -6.72 -8.64 26.99
C ALA A 45 -6.15 -7.36 26.36
N THR A 46 -5.56 -7.49 25.18
CA THR A 46 -5.05 -6.35 24.42
C THR A 46 -6.19 -5.36 24.29
N ALA A 47 -5.93 -4.09 24.62
CA ALA A 47 -6.92 -3.04 24.40
C ALA A 47 -7.34 -3.10 22.92
N PRO A 48 -8.64 -2.97 22.61
CA PRO A 48 -9.11 -3.06 21.24
C PRO A 48 -8.40 -2.02 20.37
N SER A 49 -7.94 -2.45 19.21
CA SER A 49 -7.33 -1.55 18.22
C SER A 49 -8.40 -0.61 17.67
N ARG A 50 -8.04 0.66 17.40
CA ARG A 50 -8.90 1.61 16.67
C ARG A 50 -9.16 1.19 15.22
N TYR A 51 -8.39 0.22 14.72
CA TYR A 51 -8.47 -0.30 13.36
C TYR A 51 -9.23 -1.62 13.33
N THR A 52 -10.07 -1.79 12.32
CA THR A 52 -10.76 -3.05 12.03
C THR A 52 -10.25 -3.60 10.70
N PHE A 53 -9.95 -4.89 10.67
CA PHE A 53 -9.50 -5.60 9.48
C PHE A 53 -10.50 -6.70 9.10
N ASP A 54 -10.59 -7.02 7.81
CA ASP A 54 -11.27 -8.25 7.37
C ASP A 54 -10.36 -9.49 7.53
N ASP A 55 -10.89 -10.65 7.17
CA ASP A 55 -10.22 -11.95 7.23
C ASP A 55 -8.99 -12.05 6.31
N LYS A 56 -8.83 -11.11 5.37
CA LYS A 56 -7.69 -10.99 4.46
C LYS A 56 -6.74 -9.85 4.86
N GLU A 57 -6.84 -9.37 6.11
CA GLU A 57 -5.99 -8.32 6.69
C GLU A 57 -6.13 -6.94 6.01
N ARG A 58 -7.20 -6.72 5.22
CA ARG A 58 -7.48 -5.41 4.63
C ARG A 58 -8.08 -4.49 5.69
N LEU A 59 -7.61 -3.26 5.76
CA LEU A 59 -8.16 -2.24 6.64
C LEU A 59 -9.57 -1.84 6.17
N ILE A 60 -10.58 -2.19 6.96
CA ILE A 60 -12.00 -1.92 6.66
C ILE A 60 -12.63 -0.87 7.60
N GLY A 61 -11.95 -0.53 8.69
CA GLY A 61 -12.42 0.47 9.64
C GLY A 61 -11.29 1.18 10.37
N ASP A 62 -11.48 2.47 10.63
CA ASP A 62 -10.67 3.31 11.50
C ASP A 62 -11.60 4.32 12.17
N GLU A 63 -11.67 4.31 13.50
CA GLU A 63 -12.56 5.19 14.30
C GLU A 63 -12.33 6.68 14.08
N SER A 64 -11.17 7.09 13.55
CA SER A 64 -10.84 8.48 13.24
C SER A 64 -11.36 8.97 11.88
N LYS A 65 -11.96 8.09 11.06
CA LYS A 65 -12.42 8.43 9.72
C LYS A 65 -13.61 9.38 9.77
N THR A 66 -13.53 10.48 9.01
CA THR A 66 -14.66 11.41 8.85
C THR A 66 -15.56 10.98 7.70
N LEU A 67 -16.69 10.36 8.02
CA LEU A 67 -17.74 9.99 7.06
C LEU A 67 -18.37 11.25 6.46
N VAL A 68 -18.59 11.23 5.15
CA VAL A 68 -19.28 12.28 4.40
C VAL A 68 -20.24 11.67 3.39
N THR A 69 -21.18 12.48 2.88
CA THR A 69 -21.98 12.07 1.73
C THR A 69 -21.06 11.88 0.53
N CYS A 70 -21.24 10.78 -0.21
CA CYS A 70 -20.50 10.54 -1.43
C CYS A 70 -20.78 11.66 -2.45
N PRO A 71 -19.78 12.41 -2.91
CA PRO A 71 -19.99 13.46 -3.89
C PRO A 71 -20.45 12.88 -5.23
N ALA A 72 -21.32 13.58 -5.94
CA ALA A 72 -21.66 13.21 -7.30
C ALA A 72 -20.43 13.35 -8.21
N GLN A 73 -20.21 12.39 -9.10
CA GLN A 73 -19.15 12.47 -10.09
C GLN A 73 -19.50 13.50 -11.17
N THR A 74 -18.58 14.43 -11.43
CA THR A 74 -18.62 15.37 -12.55
C THR A 74 -17.63 14.95 -13.64
N ASP A 75 -17.66 15.63 -14.78
CA ASP A 75 -16.64 15.45 -15.84
C ASP A 75 -15.22 15.82 -15.40
N ARG A 76 -15.08 16.55 -14.28
CA ARG A 76 -13.79 16.94 -13.69
C ARG A 76 -13.43 16.15 -12.44
N THR A 77 -14.23 15.14 -12.08
CA THR A 77 -13.93 14.26 -10.96
C THR A 77 -12.99 13.15 -11.41
N ALA A 78 -11.82 13.01 -10.76
CA ALA A 78 -10.97 11.85 -10.94
C ALA A 78 -11.45 10.71 -10.02
N VAL A 79 -11.70 9.53 -10.58
CA VAL A 79 -12.00 8.31 -9.81
C VAL A 79 -10.84 7.33 -10.03
N LEU A 80 -9.96 7.25 -9.04
CA LEU A 80 -8.72 6.49 -9.09
C LEU A 80 -8.92 5.13 -8.43
N LEU A 81 -8.99 4.08 -9.24
CA LEU A 81 -8.88 2.70 -8.74
C LEU A 81 -7.40 2.39 -8.56
N ILE A 82 -6.97 2.20 -7.31
CA ILE A 82 -5.57 2.00 -6.97
C ILE A 82 -5.36 0.53 -6.62
N LEU A 83 -4.51 -0.14 -7.37
CA LEU A 83 -4.26 -1.58 -7.28
C LEU A 83 -2.76 -1.87 -7.09
N GLY A 84 -2.46 -2.98 -6.41
CA GLY A 84 -1.10 -3.50 -6.33
C GLY A 84 -0.73 -4.01 -4.95
N GLN A 85 0.55 -3.88 -4.60
CA GLN A 85 1.10 -4.42 -3.35
C GLN A 85 1.41 -3.33 -2.30
N SER A 86 2.38 -3.55 -1.41
CA SER A 86 2.68 -2.67 -0.27
C SER A 86 2.90 -1.21 -0.68
N ASN A 87 3.66 -0.96 -1.75
CA ASN A 87 3.89 0.39 -2.28
C ASN A 87 2.62 1.04 -2.90
N ALA A 88 1.56 0.28 -3.16
CA ALA A 88 0.22 0.81 -3.48
C ALA A 88 -0.71 0.89 -2.25
N ALA A 89 -0.42 0.10 -1.21
CA ALA A 89 -1.17 0.00 0.04
C ALA A 89 -0.76 1.08 1.05
N ASN A 90 -1.08 0.87 2.33
CA ASN A 90 -0.76 1.81 3.41
C ASN A 90 0.64 1.59 4.01
N ASP A 91 1.61 1.10 3.25
CA ASP A 91 2.96 0.82 3.75
C ASP A 91 3.93 2.00 3.64
N SER A 92 3.54 3.14 3.06
CA SER A 92 4.42 4.30 2.97
C SER A 92 4.71 4.91 4.36
N GLY A 93 5.91 5.43 4.56
CA GLY A 93 6.36 5.93 5.86
C GLY A 93 5.67 7.23 6.30
N GLN A 94 5.11 7.99 5.34
CA GLN A 94 4.48 9.29 5.60
C GLN A 94 2.96 9.23 5.45
N ARG A 95 2.25 9.80 6.44
CA ARG A 95 0.79 9.98 6.40
C ARG A 95 0.42 11.34 5.83
N TYR A 96 -0.70 11.36 5.12
CA TYR A 96 -1.29 12.56 4.54
C TYR A 96 -2.77 12.66 4.88
N LYS A 97 -3.33 13.86 4.72
CA LYS A 97 -4.77 14.13 4.78
C LYS A 97 -5.16 15.08 3.67
N SER A 98 -6.44 15.09 3.32
CA SER A 98 -7.00 16.06 2.40
C SER A 98 -6.79 17.48 2.92
N ASN A 99 -6.18 18.33 2.10
CA ASN A 99 -6.11 19.78 2.31
C ASN A 99 -7.37 20.49 1.81
N TYR A 100 -8.27 19.76 1.15
CA TYR A 100 -9.46 20.28 0.48
C TYR A 100 -10.75 19.63 1.00
N GLY A 101 -10.71 19.06 2.22
CA GLY A 101 -11.85 18.40 2.85
C GLY A 101 -12.47 17.33 1.96
N ALA A 102 -13.80 17.38 1.80
CA ALA A 102 -14.58 16.42 1.00
C ALA A 102 -14.34 16.47 -0.53
N ARG A 103 -13.34 17.22 -1.01
CA ARG A 103 -12.89 17.19 -2.40
C ARG A 103 -11.83 16.13 -2.68
N VAL A 104 -11.23 15.54 -1.65
CA VAL A 104 -10.39 14.33 -1.79
C VAL A 104 -10.96 13.28 -0.85
N ILE A 105 -11.49 12.22 -1.43
CA ILE A 105 -12.33 11.23 -0.77
C ILE A 105 -11.67 9.87 -0.82
N ASN A 106 -11.77 9.10 0.25
CA ASN A 106 -11.55 7.66 0.27
C ASN A 106 -12.92 6.98 0.14
N ALA A 107 -13.17 6.33 -1.00
CA ALA A 107 -14.37 5.52 -1.22
C ALA A 107 -14.08 4.07 -0.83
N PHE A 108 -14.92 3.50 0.03
CA PHE A 108 -14.81 2.13 0.48
C PHE A 108 -16.18 1.63 0.94
N ASP A 109 -16.59 0.42 0.53
CA ASP A 109 -17.82 -0.23 0.99
C ASP A 109 -19.06 0.68 0.82
N LYS A 110 -19.19 1.27 -0.37
CA LYS A 110 -20.27 2.22 -0.76
C LYS A 110 -20.40 3.46 0.16
N ARG A 111 -19.37 3.73 0.96
CA ARG A 111 -19.26 4.90 1.84
C ARG A 111 -18.09 5.77 1.42
N CYS A 112 -18.17 7.04 1.77
CA CYS A 112 -17.16 8.04 1.44
C CYS A 112 -16.64 8.71 2.69
N PHE A 113 -15.32 8.82 2.79
CA PHE A 113 -14.64 9.44 3.91
C PHE A 113 -13.73 10.54 3.39
N ILE A 114 -13.55 11.63 4.14
CA ILE A 114 -12.48 12.58 3.82
C ILE A 114 -11.15 11.81 3.83
N ALA A 115 -10.39 11.90 2.73
CA ALA A 115 -9.15 11.15 2.60
C ALA A 115 -8.16 11.56 3.69
N ALA A 116 -7.72 10.57 4.45
CA ALA A 116 -6.68 10.67 5.48
C ALA A 116 -6.07 9.28 5.64
N SER A 117 -4.74 9.20 5.61
CA SER A 117 -4.03 7.94 5.75
C SER A 117 -4.19 7.37 7.18
N PRO A 118 -4.24 6.04 7.34
CA PRO A 118 -4.26 5.02 6.27
C PRO A 118 -5.62 4.98 5.56
N LEU A 119 -5.63 4.75 4.25
CA LEU A 119 -6.87 4.60 3.48
C LEU A 119 -7.54 3.24 3.75
N LEU A 120 -8.86 3.23 3.87
CA LEU A 120 -9.65 2.01 3.89
C LEU A 120 -9.63 1.36 2.51
N GLY A 121 -9.62 0.03 2.48
CA GLY A 121 -9.57 -0.75 1.24
C GLY A 121 -8.22 -1.40 0.93
N SER A 122 -7.17 -1.06 1.69
CA SER A 122 -5.84 -1.67 1.55
C SER A 122 -5.34 -2.26 2.86
N THR A 123 -4.31 -3.09 2.78
CA THR A 123 -3.57 -3.60 3.95
C THR A 123 -2.72 -2.53 4.63
N ASP A 124 -2.24 -2.84 5.83
CA ASP A 124 -1.42 -2.00 6.72
C ASP A 124 -2.15 -0.72 7.23
N THR A 125 -1.50 -0.01 8.15
CA THR A 125 -2.04 1.19 8.81
C THR A 125 -1.07 2.36 8.85
N LYS A 126 0.10 2.33 8.17
CA LYS A 126 1.03 3.47 8.12
C LYS A 126 0.45 4.58 7.23
N GLY A 127 1.07 4.88 6.09
CA GLY A 127 0.77 6.00 5.22
C GLY A 127 0.71 5.60 3.76
N GLU A 128 0.25 6.51 2.91
CA GLU A 128 0.20 6.32 1.46
C GLU A 128 0.26 7.67 0.74
N TYR A 129 0.79 7.72 -0.48
CA TYR A 129 1.00 8.97 -1.22
C TYR A 129 -0.15 9.32 -2.18
N TRP A 130 -1.19 8.49 -2.27
CA TRP A 130 -2.37 8.75 -3.11
C TRP A 130 -3.22 9.89 -2.57
N THR A 131 -3.31 10.07 -1.25
CA THR A 131 -3.91 11.27 -0.66
C THR A 131 -3.14 12.54 -1.05
N LEU A 132 -1.80 12.47 -1.09
CA LEU A 132 -0.97 13.57 -1.58
C LEU A 132 -1.21 13.82 -3.07
N LEU A 133 -1.33 12.77 -3.89
CA LEU A 133 -1.72 12.88 -5.30
C LEU A 133 -3.09 13.56 -5.45
N GLY A 134 -4.09 13.17 -4.67
CA GLY A 134 -5.42 13.79 -4.66
C GLY A 134 -5.36 15.28 -4.34
N ASN A 135 -4.58 15.66 -3.32
CA ASN A 135 -4.33 17.08 -3.01
C ASN A 135 -3.70 17.82 -4.20
N ASN A 136 -2.71 17.21 -4.85
CA ASN A 136 -2.01 17.83 -5.98
C ASN A 136 -2.89 17.97 -7.23
N LEU A 137 -3.78 17.00 -7.51
CA LEU A 137 -4.75 17.06 -8.60
C LEU A 137 -5.72 18.24 -8.40
N ILE A 138 -6.26 18.41 -7.18
CA ILE A 138 -7.11 19.55 -6.84
C ILE A 138 -6.34 20.88 -6.93
N ALA A 139 -5.14 20.94 -6.33
CA ALA A 139 -4.31 22.15 -6.29
C ALA A 139 -3.93 22.63 -7.70
N SER A 140 -3.66 21.69 -8.61
CA SER A 140 -3.31 21.99 -10.01
C SER A 140 -4.47 22.54 -10.84
N GLY A 141 -5.69 22.49 -10.31
CA GLY A 141 -6.90 22.88 -11.04
C GLY A 141 -7.33 21.88 -12.10
N GLN A 142 -6.72 20.69 -12.18
CA GLN A 142 -7.13 19.65 -13.13
C GLN A 142 -8.50 19.07 -12.74
N ASN A 143 -8.72 18.83 -11.45
CA ASN A 143 -9.92 18.19 -10.95
C ASN A 143 -10.68 19.05 -9.94
N ASP A 144 -12.00 18.92 -9.92
CA ASP A 144 -12.85 19.53 -8.90
C ASP A 144 -13.00 18.62 -7.68
N SER A 145 -12.97 17.31 -7.86
CA SER A 145 -12.97 16.28 -6.84
C SER A 145 -12.08 15.10 -7.23
N VAL A 146 -11.56 14.38 -6.23
CA VAL A 146 -10.80 13.14 -6.40
C VAL A 146 -11.36 12.08 -5.48
N ILE A 147 -11.74 10.94 -6.05
CA ILE A 147 -12.18 9.74 -5.35
C ILE A 147 -11.05 8.71 -5.43
N LEU A 148 -10.51 8.36 -4.28
CA LEU A 148 -9.51 7.33 -4.09
C LEU A 148 -10.22 6.04 -3.68
N ALA A 149 -10.18 5.03 -4.54
CA ALA A 149 -10.73 3.71 -4.28
C ALA A 149 -9.58 2.69 -4.28
N PRO A 150 -8.86 2.55 -3.16
CA PRO A 150 -7.74 1.63 -3.11
C PRO A 150 -8.19 0.21 -2.80
N LEU A 151 -7.55 -0.73 -3.48
CA LEU A 151 -7.57 -2.15 -3.24
C LEU A 151 -6.15 -2.64 -3.45
N ALA A 152 -5.35 -2.68 -2.41
CA ALA A 152 -3.96 -3.10 -2.48
C ALA A 152 -3.58 -3.98 -1.29
N TYR A 153 -2.79 -5.02 -1.56
CA TYR A 153 -2.43 -6.06 -0.58
C TYR A 153 -0.92 -6.25 -0.53
N SER A 154 -0.33 -5.95 0.62
CA SER A 154 1.09 -6.08 0.90
C SER A 154 1.57 -7.50 0.58
N GLY A 155 2.72 -7.61 -0.10
CA GLY A 155 3.30 -8.88 -0.52
C GLY A 155 2.54 -9.66 -1.60
N SER A 156 1.49 -9.10 -2.21
CA SER A 156 0.76 -9.82 -3.27
C SER A 156 1.54 -9.86 -4.60
N GLU A 157 1.72 -11.07 -5.12
CA GLU A 157 2.16 -11.31 -6.50
C GLU A 157 0.98 -11.19 -7.50
N VAL A 158 1.28 -10.91 -8.76
CA VAL A 158 0.29 -10.68 -9.84
C VAL A 158 -0.65 -11.88 -10.04
N ALA A 159 -0.23 -13.09 -9.68
CA ALA A 159 -1.05 -14.30 -9.79
C ALA A 159 -2.32 -14.23 -8.92
N ARG A 160 -2.24 -13.57 -7.76
CA ARG A 160 -3.38 -13.39 -6.85
C ARG A 160 -4.47 -12.49 -7.43
N TRP A 161 -4.09 -11.63 -8.38
CA TRP A 161 -4.97 -10.67 -9.04
C TRP A 161 -5.62 -11.21 -10.32
N ALA A 162 -5.00 -12.21 -10.95
CA ALA A 162 -5.53 -12.88 -12.14
C ALA A 162 -6.80 -13.71 -11.83
N LYS A 163 -7.56 -14.09 -12.86
CA LYS A 163 -8.71 -15.00 -12.67
C LYS A 163 -8.28 -16.29 -11.98
N GLY A 164 -8.99 -16.67 -10.91
CA GLY A 164 -8.65 -17.81 -10.05
C GLY A 164 -7.74 -17.47 -8.87
N GLY A 165 -7.13 -16.29 -8.84
CA GLY A 165 -6.46 -15.74 -7.67
C GLY A 165 -7.44 -15.25 -6.60
N ASP A 166 -7.00 -15.21 -5.35
CA ASP A 166 -7.84 -14.92 -4.18
C ASP A 166 -8.21 -13.43 -4.01
N LEU A 167 -7.50 -12.54 -4.70
CA LEU A 167 -7.78 -11.10 -4.73
C LEU A 167 -8.66 -10.69 -5.91
N ASN A 168 -8.76 -11.52 -6.96
CA ASN A 168 -9.63 -11.23 -8.11
C ASN A 168 -11.12 -11.09 -7.73
N PRO A 169 -11.70 -11.93 -6.84
CA PRO A 169 -13.05 -11.70 -6.32
C PRO A 169 -13.20 -10.36 -5.58
N MET A 170 -12.18 -9.95 -4.82
CA MET A 170 -12.19 -8.66 -4.11
C MET A 170 -12.17 -7.47 -5.08
N LEU A 171 -11.43 -7.62 -6.19
CA LEU A 171 -11.46 -6.65 -7.29
C LEU A 171 -12.87 -6.55 -7.87
N VAL A 172 -13.49 -7.68 -8.21
CA VAL A 172 -14.88 -7.71 -8.73
C VAL A 172 -15.86 -7.02 -7.78
N ASP A 173 -15.78 -7.31 -6.48
CA ASP A 173 -16.67 -6.69 -5.49
C ASP A 173 -16.44 -5.19 -5.37
N THR A 174 -15.19 -4.74 -5.45
CA THR A 174 -14.83 -3.31 -5.44
C THR A 174 -15.39 -2.59 -6.66
N LEU A 175 -15.31 -3.20 -7.85
CA LEU A 175 -15.88 -2.65 -9.09
C LEU A 175 -17.40 -2.48 -8.97
N LYS A 176 -18.10 -3.52 -8.48
CA LYS A 176 -19.55 -3.47 -8.26
C LYS A 176 -19.94 -2.38 -7.26
N GLN A 177 -19.22 -2.26 -6.14
CA GLN A 177 -19.50 -1.23 -5.13
C GLN A 177 -19.35 0.19 -5.69
N LEU A 178 -18.35 0.44 -6.54
CA LEU A 178 -18.17 1.72 -7.21
C LEU A 178 -19.30 2.00 -8.20
N GLN A 179 -19.70 1.00 -9.01
CA GLN A 179 -20.81 1.11 -9.95
C GLN A 179 -22.15 1.37 -9.24
N ASP A 180 -22.44 0.63 -8.17
CA ASP A 180 -23.64 0.80 -7.34
C ASP A 180 -23.69 2.19 -6.68
N SER A 181 -22.51 2.78 -6.45
CA SER A 181 -22.36 4.14 -5.91
C SER A 181 -22.37 5.22 -7.00
N GLY A 182 -22.59 4.84 -8.26
CA GLY A 182 -22.66 5.75 -9.42
C GLY A 182 -21.30 6.27 -9.90
N TYR A 183 -20.20 5.70 -9.45
CA TYR A 183 -18.86 6.09 -9.89
C TYR A 183 -18.40 5.31 -11.12
N ARG A 184 -17.99 6.03 -12.15
CA ARG A 184 -17.20 5.54 -13.28
C ARG A 184 -15.73 5.80 -13.00
N ILE A 185 -14.94 4.72 -12.94
CA ILE A 185 -13.48 4.80 -12.80
C ILE A 185 -12.91 5.58 -13.98
N THR A 186 -12.03 6.55 -13.71
CA THR A 186 -11.36 7.36 -14.74
C THR A 186 -9.95 6.87 -15.01
N ASN A 187 -9.28 6.30 -14.00
CA ASN A 187 -7.91 5.80 -14.12
C ASN A 187 -7.72 4.60 -13.20
N VAL A 188 -7.06 3.56 -13.69
CA VAL A 188 -6.60 2.43 -12.87
C VAL A 188 -5.09 2.56 -12.70
N LEU A 189 -4.60 2.65 -11.46
CA LEU A 189 -3.20 2.82 -11.14
C LEU A 189 -2.66 1.51 -10.56
N TRP A 190 -1.74 0.86 -11.27
CA TRP A 190 -1.15 -0.42 -10.86
C TRP A 190 0.30 -0.22 -10.41
N MET A 191 0.57 -0.47 -9.13
CA MET A 191 1.92 -0.39 -8.53
C MET A 191 2.25 -1.72 -7.83
N GLN A 192 2.89 -2.62 -8.58
CA GLN A 192 3.25 -3.96 -8.13
C GLN A 192 4.32 -4.57 -9.03
N GLY A 193 5.17 -5.40 -8.43
CA GLY A 193 6.10 -6.28 -9.15
C GLY A 193 7.28 -6.75 -8.31
N GLU A 194 7.52 -6.14 -7.16
CA GLU A 194 8.61 -6.51 -6.26
C GLU A 194 8.47 -7.95 -5.78
N ALA A 195 7.26 -8.40 -5.41
CA ALA A 195 7.03 -9.78 -4.98
C ALA A 195 7.30 -10.79 -6.10
N ASP A 196 6.87 -10.48 -7.32
CA ASP A 196 7.08 -11.33 -8.50
C ASP A 196 8.55 -11.47 -8.89
N LEU A 197 9.35 -10.42 -8.70
CA LEU A 197 10.79 -10.49 -8.91
C LEU A 197 11.43 -11.47 -7.92
N VAL A 198 11.02 -11.41 -6.65
CA VAL A 198 11.56 -12.24 -5.57
C VAL A 198 11.25 -13.72 -5.78
N ILE A 199 10.01 -14.05 -6.16
CA ILE A 199 9.61 -15.45 -6.38
C ILE A 199 10.02 -16.00 -7.75
N GLY A 200 10.68 -15.19 -8.58
CA GLY A 200 11.20 -15.62 -9.89
C GLY A 200 10.13 -15.79 -10.97
N THR A 201 9.05 -15.01 -10.94
CA THR A 201 8.04 -15.02 -11.99
C THR A 201 8.66 -14.65 -13.34
N THR A 202 8.37 -15.42 -14.39
CA THR A 202 8.86 -15.13 -15.73
C THR A 202 8.12 -13.93 -16.34
N ALA A 203 8.77 -13.23 -17.28
CA ALA A 203 8.17 -12.07 -17.94
C ALA A 203 6.84 -12.44 -18.62
N GLU A 204 6.76 -13.61 -19.26
CA GLU A 204 5.56 -14.13 -19.91
C GLU A 204 4.44 -14.43 -18.90
N ALA A 205 4.76 -15.10 -17.79
CA ALA A 205 3.77 -15.40 -16.76
C ALA A 205 3.21 -14.12 -16.13
N TYR A 206 4.08 -13.12 -15.88
CA TYR A 206 3.64 -11.81 -15.39
C TYR A 206 2.67 -11.14 -16.36
N GLN A 207 3.03 -11.09 -17.66
CA GLN A 207 2.18 -10.51 -18.70
C GLN A 207 0.82 -11.19 -18.79
N ASN A 208 0.79 -12.52 -18.84
CA ASN A 208 -0.46 -13.28 -18.94
C ASN A 208 -1.37 -13.07 -17.72
N ARG A 209 -0.80 -13.05 -16.51
CA ARG A 209 -1.55 -12.83 -15.27
C ARG A 209 -2.06 -11.39 -15.15
N PHE A 210 -1.23 -10.41 -15.51
CA PHE A 210 -1.65 -9.01 -15.55
C PHE A 210 -2.79 -8.81 -16.54
N MET A 211 -2.66 -9.33 -17.77
CA MET A 211 -3.72 -9.24 -18.77
C MET A 211 -5.01 -9.95 -18.33
N SER A 212 -4.92 -11.08 -17.63
CA SER A 212 -6.09 -11.75 -17.04
C SER A 212 -6.84 -10.86 -16.02
N MET A 213 -6.10 -10.09 -15.22
CA MET A 213 -6.68 -9.08 -14.32
C MET A 213 -7.30 -7.91 -15.10
N VAL A 214 -6.63 -7.42 -16.14
CA VAL A 214 -7.19 -6.39 -17.04
C VAL A 214 -8.47 -6.87 -17.73
N ASP A 215 -8.53 -8.11 -18.19
CA ASP A 215 -9.75 -8.70 -18.75
C ASP A 215 -10.89 -8.73 -17.73
N THR A 216 -10.58 -8.92 -16.45
CA THR A 216 -11.57 -8.81 -15.38
C THR A 216 -12.08 -7.36 -15.27
N LEU A 217 -11.20 -6.36 -15.29
CA LEU A 217 -11.61 -4.95 -15.31
C LEU A 217 -12.55 -4.65 -16.49
N ARG A 218 -12.19 -5.10 -17.71
CA ARG A 218 -12.98 -4.86 -18.93
C ARG A 218 -14.33 -5.59 -18.89
N GLN A 219 -14.36 -6.82 -18.41
CA GLN A 219 -15.60 -7.60 -18.25
C GLN A 219 -16.61 -6.90 -17.34
N TYR A 220 -16.13 -6.11 -16.37
CA TYR A 220 -16.96 -5.31 -15.47
C TYR A 220 -17.07 -3.85 -15.91
N GLY A 221 -16.86 -3.54 -17.20
CA GLY A 221 -17.17 -2.23 -17.79
C GLY A 221 -16.19 -1.12 -17.43
N VAL A 222 -15.00 -1.44 -16.90
CA VAL A 222 -13.94 -0.44 -16.73
C VAL A 222 -13.28 -0.20 -18.07
N GLU A 223 -13.61 0.90 -18.75
CA GLU A 223 -12.97 1.31 -20.01
C GLU A 223 -11.73 2.20 -19.80
N ALA A 224 -11.55 2.70 -18.57
CA ALA A 224 -10.45 3.57 -18.20
C ALA A 224 -9.06 3.00 -18.51
N PRO A 225 -8.08 3.87 -18.83
CA PRO A 225 -6.71 3.44 -18.98
C PRO A 225 -6.16 2.80 -17.69
N VAL A 226 -5.41 1.72 -17.88
CA VAL A 226 -4.64 1.04 -16.82
C VAL A 226 -3.19 1.48 -16.94
N TYR A 227 -2.72 2.22 -15.94
CA TYR A 227 -1.33 2.66 -15.86
C TYR A 227 -0.52 1.61 -15.12
N ILE A 228 0.41 0.98 -15.82
CA ILE A 228 1.32 -0.01 -15.25
C ILE A 228 2.63 0.67 -14.86
N SER A 229 2.91 0.76 -13.56
CA SER A 229 4.20 1.24 -13.06
C SER A 229 5.33 0.26 -13.34
N ILE A 230 6.54 0.80 -13.46
CA ILE A 230 7.76 0.01 -13.34
C ILE A 230 8.13 0.03 -11.86
N ALA A 231 7.94 -1.12 -11.21
CA ALA A 231 8.07 -1.30 -9.77
C ALA A 231 8.54 -2.73 -9.48
N SER A 232 9.84 -2.90 -9.32
CA SER A 232 10.47 -4.19 -9.01
C SER A 232 11.50 -4.10 -7.89
N LYS A 233 11.82 -2.88 -7.44
CA LYS A 233 12.89 -2.61 -6.47
C LYS A 233 12.40 -2.68 -5.01
N CYS A 234 12.93 -3.66 -4.29
CA CYS A 234 12.88 -3.78 -2.82
C CYS A 234 14.26 -4.26 -2.35
N LEU A 235 14.97 -3.46 -1.55
CA LEU A 235 16.41 -3.62 -1.31
C LEU A 235 16.81 -4.24 0.03
N GLU A 236 15.83 -4.66 0.83
CA GLU A 236 16.05 -5.26 2.15
C GLU A 236 15.52 -6.70 2.19
N PRO A 237 16.38 -7.72 2.38
CA PRO A 237 15.96 -9.12 2.46
C PRO A 237 14.92 -9.41 3.55
N SER A 238 14.93 -8.70 4.67
CA SER A 238 13.88 -8.83 5.70
C SER A 238 12.51 -8.32 5.24
N ASN A 239 12.47 -7.49 4.19
CA ASN A 239 11.26 -7.09 3.47
C ASN A 239 10.96 -8.00 2.26
N GLY A 240 11.70 -9.11 2.13
CA GLY A 240 11.59 -10.05 1.01
C GLY A 240 12.42 -9.67 -0.21
N GLY A 241 13.13 -8.54 -0.20
CA GLY A 241 13.88 -8.03 -1.34
C GLY A 241 15.26 -8.64 -1.57
N PHE A 242 16.02 -8.04 -2.49
CA PHE A 242 17.42 -8.37 -2.75
C PHE A 242 18.34 -7.27 -2.23
N LYS A 243 19.55 -7.59 -1.75
CA LYS A 243 20.50 -6.55 -1.30
C LYS A 243 20.92 -5.56 -2.39
N GLU A 244 20.76 -5.94 -3.66
CA GLU A 244 21.14 -5.15 -4.82
C GLU A 244 19.97 -5.05 -5.79
N HIS A 245 19.85 -3.89 -6.43
CA HIS A 245 18.85 -3.68 -7.47
C HIS A 245 19.27 -4.41 -8.75
N ILE A 246 18.29 -5.01 -9.44
CA ILE A 246 18.47 -5.66 -10.74
C ILE A 246 17.67 -4.85 -11.79
N PRO A 247 18.26 -3.86 -12.48
CA PRO A 247 17.49 -2.93 -13.32
C PRO A 247 16.79 -3.60 -14.51
N ASP A 248 17.47 -4.55 -15.18
CA ASP A 248 16.92 -5.26 -16.33
C ASP A 248 16.53 -6.69 -15.94
N ASN A 249 15.43 -6.81 -15.19
CA ASN A 249 14.86 -8.08 -14.76
C ASN A 249 13.60 -8.45 -15.54
N ALA A 250 13.13 -9.69 -15.35
CA ALA A 250 11.96 -10.23 -16.06
C ALA A 250 10.69 -9.39 -15.85
N ILE A 251 10.50 -8.83 -14.65
CA ILE A 251 9.32 -8.03 -14.30
C ILE A 251 9.38 -6.65 -14.95
N VAL A 252 10.53 -5.98 -14.91
CA VAL A 252 10.72 -4.69 -15.60
C VAL A 252 10.50 -4.85 -17.11
N ARG A 253 11.04 -5.91 -17.73
CA ARG A 253 10.80 -6.21 -19.15
C ARG A 253 9.31 -6.41 -19.46
N ALA A 254 8.59 -7.14 -18.58
CA ALA A 254 7.15 -7.35 -18.72
C ALA A 254 6.36 -6.04 -18.60
N GLN A 255 6.65 -5.22 -17.57
CA GLN A 255 5.99 -3.92 -17.34
C GLN A 255 6.21 -2.97 -18.53
N LEU A 256 7.43 -2.91 -19.07
CA LEU A 256 7.78 -2.12 -20.27
C LEU A 256 7.09 -2.63 -21.55
N ALA A 257 6.93 -3.95 -21.70
CA ALA A 257 6.25 -4.52 -22.85
C ALA A 257 4.74 -4.25 -22.79
N LEU A 258 4.13 -4.42 -21.61
CA LEU A 258 2.71 -4.19 -21.37
C LEU A 258 2.29 -2.75 -21.61
N SER A 259 3.10 -1.77 -21.19
CA SER A 259 2.81 -0.35 -21.43
C SER A 259 2.73 0.02 -22.92
N ARG A 260 3.21 -0.85 -23.81
CA ARG A 260 3.21 -0.71 -25.27
C ARG A 260 2.25 -1.68 -25.97
N SER A 261 1.53 -2.52 -25.23
CA SER A 261 0.85 -3.71 -25.75
C SER A 261 -0.50 -3.47 -26.43
N GLY A 262 -1.13 -2.30 -26.27
CA GLY A 262 -2.41 -2.03 -26.95
C GLY A 262 -3.21 -0.85 -26.38
N PRO A 263 -4.41 -0.60 -26.94
CA PRO A 263 -5.27 0.49 -26.49
C PRO A 263 -5.73 0.24 -25.04
N GLY A 264 -5.54 1.25 -24.18
CA GLY A 264 -6.04 1.24 -22.81
C GLY A 264 -5.08 0.71 -21.75
N ILE A 265 -3.85 0.31 -22.10
CA ILE A 265 -2.75 0.14 -21.14
C ILE A 265 -1.74 1.25 -21.42
N ARG A 266 -1.33 1.97 -20.37
CA ARG A 266 -0.44 3.14 -20.46
C ARG A 266 0.74 2.98 -19.53
N GLU A 267 1.82 3.69 -19.84
CA GLU A 267 2.98 3.79 -18.96
C GLU A 267 2.59 4.50 -17.65
N GLY A 268 2.78 3.79 -16.53
CA GLY A 268 2.70 4.37 -15.18
C GLY A 268 4.05 4.92 -14.72
N VAL A 269 4.12 5.34 -13.46
CA VAL A 269 5.37 5.88 -12.91
C VAL A 269 6.43 4.79 -12.80
N ASN A 270 7.66 5.08 -13.24
CA ASN A 270 8.82 4.23 -13.01
C ASN A 270 9.45 4.53 -11.65
N SER A 271 9.03 3.81 -10.61
CA SER A 271 9.51 4.01 -9.24
C SER A 271 10.95 3.48 -9.05
N ASP A 272 11.35 2.48 -9.83
CA ASP A 272 12.71 1.91 -9.78
C ASP A 272 13.78 2.92 -10.18
N ALA A 273 13.50 3.72 -11.22
CA ALA A 273 14.40 4.76 -11.72
C ALA A 273 14.20 6.12 -11.02
N LEU A 274 12.98 6.46 -10.62
CA LEU A 274 12.68 7.75 -9.99
C LEU A 274 13.20 7.84 -8.55
N LEU A 275 13.22 6.71 -7.83
CA LEU A 275 13.51 6.67 -6.41
C LEU A 275 14.90 6.07 -6.10
N ASP A 276 15.61 6.75 -5.22
CA ASP A 276 16.86 6.28 -4.62
C ASP A 276 16.61 5.61 -3.25
N GLY A 277 17.69 5.30 -2.52
CA GLY A 277 17.60 4.67 -1.19
C GLY A 277 17.01 5.60 -0.13
N GLU A 278 17.32 6.89 -0.16
CA GLU A 278 16.81 7.89 0.80
C GLU A 278 15.30 8.12 0.64
N ASP A 279 14.77 7.84 -0.54
CA ASP A 279 13.33 7.85 -0.81
C ASP A 279 12.58 6.65 -0.24
N ARG A 280 13.26 5.67 0.36
CA ARG A 280 12.67 4.47 0.95
C ARG A 280 13.08 4.37 2.41
N TYR A 281 12.12 4.23 3.32
CA TYR A 281 12.43 4.33 4.76
C TYR A 281 13.01 3.04 5.37
N ASP A 282 12.86 1.91 4.67
CA ASP A 282 13.36 0.59 5.05
C ASP A 282 13.98 -0.14 3.84
N ASP A 283 14.55 0.65 2.92
CA ASP A 283 15.13 0.20 1.65
C ASP A 283 14.15 -0.51 0.70
N CYS A 284 12.85 -0.59 1.05
CA CYS A 284 11.81 -1.20 0.22
C CYS A 284 10.60 -0.29 0.02
N HIS A 285 10.04 0.24 1.11
CA HIS A 285 8.80 0.99 1.12
C HIS A 285 9.03 2.49 1.05
N ILE A 286 8.12 3.17 0.36
CA ILE A 286 8.24 4.60 0.04
C ILE A 286 8.23 5.47 1.30
N GLY A 287 9.27 6.29 1.47
CA GLY A 287 9.39 7.33 2.49
C GLY A 287 8.75 8.66 2.07
N GLY A 288 8.88 9.69 2.90
CA GLY A 288 8.24 10.99 2.67
C GLY A 288 8.72 11.70 1.39
N THR A 289 10.02 11.71 1.11
CA THR A 289 10.58 12.32 -0.12
C THR A 289 10.17 11.53 -1.36
N GLY A 290 10.15 10.19 -1.27
CA GLY A 290 9.67 9.32 -2.34
C GLY A 290 8.19 9.52 -2.64
N ALA A 291 7.36 9.67 -1.60
CA ALA A 291 5.95 9.97 -1.74
C ALA A 291 5.69 11.28 -2.51
N GLU A 292 6.48 12.33 -2.24
CA GLU A 292 6.41 13.57 -3.01
C GLU A 292 6.83 13.39 -4.48
N LYS A 293 7.94 12.69 -4.73
CA LYS A 293 8.44 12.41 -6.10
C LYS A 293 7.39 11.63 -6.89
N LEU A 294 6.86 10.54 -6.33
CA LEU A 294 5.82 9.71 -6.96
C LEU A 294 4.53 10.49 -7.19
N SER A 295 4.06 11.25 -6.20
CA SER A 295 2.85 12.06 -6.34
C SER A 295 2.95 13.08 -7.48
N ARG A 296 4.11 13.76 -7.62
CA ARG A 296 4.38 14.67 -8.74
C ARG A 296 4.48 13.93 -10.08
N ALA A 297 5.11 12.77 -10.12
CA ALA A 297 5.22 11.98 -11.34
C ALA A 297 3.84 11.51 -11.83
N TRP A 298 2.99 11.00 -10.93
CA TRP A 298 1.61 10.64 -11.24
C TRP A 298 0.79 11.83 -11.71
N LEU A 299 0.90 12.98 -11.04
CA LEU A 299 0.23 14.23 -11.45
C LEU A 299 0.55 14.59 -12.91
N ASN A 300 1.82 14.47 -13.29
CA ASN A 300 2.26 14.81 -14.65
C ASN A 300 1.74 13.83 -15.69
N LEU A 301 1.73 12.53 -15.39
CA LEU A 301 1.17 11.49 -16.28
C LEU A 301 -0.32 11.70 -16.52
N LEU A 302 -1.09 11.91 -15.44
CA LEU A 302 -2.54 12.09 -15.53
C LEU A 302 -2.93 13.39 -16.26
N ARG A 303 -2.05 14.41 -16.24
CA ARG A 303 -2.23 15.65 -17.00
C ARG A 303 -2.10 15.48 -18.51
N GLY A 304 -1.19 14.62 -18.96
CA GLY A 304 -0.90 14.41 -20.37
C GLY A 304 -2.09 13.84 -21.15
N ASP A 305 -2.91 13.03 -20.48
CA ASP A 305 -3.95 12.23 -21.13
C ASP A 305 -5.27 12.98 -21.33
N GLY A 306 -5.62 13.94 -20.46
CA GLY A 306 -6.82 14.77 -20.64
C GLY A 306 -6.80 15.67 -21.89
N ARG A 307 -5.61 15.95 -22.46
CA ARG A 307 -5.47 16.69 -23.73
C ARG A 307 -5.67 15.82 -24.97
N LEU A 308 -5.39 14.52 -24.88
CA LEU A 308 -5.51 13.60 -26.02
C LEU A 308 -6.95 13.16 -26.26
N GLU A 309 -7.78 13.11 -25.23
CA GLU A 309 -9.21 12.77 -25.35
C GLU A 309 -10.08 13.94 -25.80
N THR A 310 -9.67 15.19 -25.56
CA THR A 310 -10.36 16.40 -26.06
C THR A 310 -10.06 16.75 -27.52
N SER A 311 -9.15 16.00 -28.15
CA SER A 311 -8.68 16.24 -29.53
C SER A 311 -9.19 15.19 -30.54
N ARG A 312 -10.19 14.38 -30.18
CA ARG A 312 -10.83 13.39 -31.04
C ARG A 312 -12.30 13.69 -31.25
#